data_AF-A0A928E0F3-F1
#
_entry.id   AF-A0A928E0F3-F1
#
_cell.length_a   1.000
_cell.length_b   1.000
_cell.length_c   1.000
_cell.angle_alpha   90.00
_cell.angle_beta   90.00
_cell.angle_gamma   90.00
#
_symmetry.space_group_name_H-M   'P 1'
#
loop_
_entity.id
_entity.type
_entity.pdbx_description
1 polymer ?
#
loop_
_entity_poly.entity_id
_entity_poly.type
_entity_poly.pdbx_seq_one_letter_code
_entity_poly.pdbx_strand_id
1 'polypeptide(L)' 'MAEKTNRTGLWIIGAWGGVATTALVGLLNLQKKLVQPVGLTTELPEFSDIEMPAWSEFVPAGYEIRDFSFE' A
#
# COMPACT_ATOMS: atom_id res chain seq x y z
N MET A 1 9.45 24.20 13.19
CA MET A 1 8.11 23.57 13.04
C MET A 1 8.38 22.24 12.33
N ALA A 2 8.14 21.10 12.98
CA ALA A 2 8.36 19.81 12.31
C ALA A 2 7.31 19.64 11.20
N GLU A 3 7.76 19.32 10.00
CA GLU A 3 6.90 19.06 8.84
C GLU A 3 6.01 17.85 9.14
N LYS A 4 4.68 18.04 9.04
CA LYS A 4 3.71 17.00 9.34
C LYS A 4 3.77 15.96 8.22
N THR A 5 4.45 14.85 8.46
CA THR A 5 4.41 13.71 7.53
C THR A 5 3.00 13.11 7.57
N ASN A 6 2.22 13.28 6.51
CA ASN A 6 0.91 12.65 6.39
C ASN A 6 1.14 11.14 6.21
N ARG A 7 0.98 10.37 7.29
CA ARG A 7 1.12 8.91 7.26
C ARG A 7 -0.25 8.27 7.32
N THR A 8 -0.53 7.38 6.38
CA THR A 8 -1.77 6.61 6.30
C THR A 8 -1.50 5.17 6.70
N GLY A 9 -2.04 4.74 7.85
CA GLY A 9 -1.93 3.35 8.29
C GLY A 9 -2.78 2.41 7.43
N LEU A 10 -2.19 1.33 6.94
CA LEU A 10 -2.88 0.26 6.22
C LEU A 10 -2.84 -1.01 7.06
N TRP A 11 -3.94 -1.33 7.75
CA TRP A 11 -4.05 -2.53 8.59
C TRP A 11 -4.78 -3.65 7.85
N ILE A 12 -4.08 -4.76 7.58
CA ILE A 12 -4.63 -5.89 6.82
C ILE A 12 -4.88 -7.08 7.75
N ILE A 13 -6.12 -7.57 7.80
CA ILE A 13 -6.46 -8.85 8.43
C ILE A 13 -6.31 -9.95 7.38
N GLY A 14 -5.57 -11.02 7.71
CA GLY A 14 -5.08 -11.97 6.70
C GLY A 14 -3.85 -11.43 5.97
N ALA A 15 -2.93 -10.82 6.72
CA ALA A 15 -1.76 -10.10 6.20
C ALA A 15 -0.84 -10.97 5.31
N TRP A 16 -0.96 -12.29 5.40
CA TRP A 16 -0.16 -13.26 4.67
C TRP A 16 -0.93 -13.94 3.55
N GLY A 17 -2.17 -13.52 3.29
CA GLY A 17 -2.95 -14.01 2.16
C GLY A 17 -2.34 -13.53 0.84
N GLY A 18 -2.58 -14.26 -0.25
CA GLY A 18 -2.03 -13.92 -1.57
C GLY A 18 -2.39 -12.51 -2.05
N VAL A 19 -3.61 -12.05 -1.74
CA VAL A 19 -4.05 -10.67 -2.06
C VAL A 19 -3.26 -9.64 -1.27
N ALA A 20 -3.11 -9.83 0.04
CA ALA A 20 -2.39 -8.92 0.92
C ALA A 20 -0.92 -8.77 0.48
N THR A 21 -0.23 -9.89 0.30
CA THR A 21 1.18 -9.88 -0.07
C THR A 21 1.40 -9.32 -1.47
N THR A 22 0.53 -9.64 -2.44
CA THR A 22 0.60 -9.09 -3.80
C THR A 22 0.37 -7.58 -3.80
N ALA A 23 -0.63 -7.10 -3.08
CA ALA A 23 -0.91 -5.66 -2.95
C ALA A 23 0.29 -4.91 -2.33
N LEU A 24 0.90 -5.46 -1.28
CA LEU A 24 2.07 -4.84 -0.63
C LEU A 24 3.32 -4.87 -1.51
N VAL A 25 3.57 -5.96 -2.25
CA VAL A 25 4.66 -6.01 -3.24
C VAL A 25 4.43 -4.98 -4.35
N GLY A 26 3.18 -4.84 -4.84
CA GLY A 26 2.79 -3.81 -5.80
C GLY A 26 3.07 -2.40 -5.27
N LEU A 27 2.61 -2.10 -4.06
CA LEU A 27 2.84 -0.82 -3.38
C LEU A 27 4.34 -0.49 -3.26
N LEU A 28 5.17 -1.45 -2.84
CA LEU A 28 6.62 -1.26 -2.73
C LEU A 28 7.27 -0.96 -4.09
N ASN A 29 6.80 -1.59 -5.17
CA ASN A 29 7.30 -1.30 -6.52
C ASN A 29 6.85 0.06 -7.03
N LEU A 30 5.62 0.51 -6.70
CA LEU A 30 5.12 1.85 -7.00
C LEU A 30 5.91 2.93 -6.25
N GLN A 31 6.18 2.72 -4.96
CA GLN A 31 7.04 3.60 -4.15
C GLN A 31 8.43 3.75 -4.78
N LYS A 32 9.00 2.66 -5.29
CA LYS A 32 10.30 2.64 -5.97
C LYS A 32 10.24 3.06 -7.44
N LYS A 33 9.05 3.37 -7.98
CA LYS A 33 8.81 3.72 -9.39
C LYS A 33 9.34 2.66 -10.39
N LEU A 34 9.27 1.38 -10.00
CA LEU A 34 9.74 0.26 -10.83
C LEU A 34 8.65 -0.29 -11.76
N VAL A 35 7.39 0.07 -11.50
CA VAL A 35 6.22 -0.35 -12.28
C VAL A 35 5.29 0.84 -12.53
N GLN A 36 4.51 0.75 -13.60
CA GLN A 36 3.38 1.66 -13.83
C GLN A 36 2.16 1.18 -13.02
N PRO A 37 1.24 2.07 -12.62
CA PRO A 37 0.08 1.71 -11.82
C PRO A 37 -1.08 1.13 -12.65
N VAL A 38 -0.76 0.16 -13.52
CA VAL A 38 -1.76 -0.48 -14.38
C VAL A 38 -2.79 -1.23 -13.54
N GLY A 39 -4.07 -0.99 -13.81
CA GLY A 39 -5.19 -1.64 -13.12
C GLY A 39 -5.66 -0.92 -11.84
N LEU A 40 -5.03 0.18 -11.43
CA LEU A 40 -5.51 1.00 -10.32
C LEU A 40 -6.59 1.98 -10.81
N THR A 41 -7.84 1.77 -10.40
CA THR A 41 -8.96 2.67 -10.76
C THR A 41 -8.75 4.10 -10.28
N THR A 42 -8.05 4.29 -9.16
CA THR A 42 -7.73 5.62 -8.59
C THR A 42 -6.79 6.45 -9.46
N GLU A 43 -6.11 5.84 -10.43
CA GLU A 43 -5.21 6.53 -11.36
C GLU A 43 -5.89 6.93 -12.68
N LEU A 44 -7.21 6.71 -12.80
CA LEU A 44 -7.98 7.16 -13.95
C LEU A 44 -8.25 8.68 -13.86
N PRO A 45 -8.38 9.38 -15.01
CA PRO A 45 -8.61 10.84 -15.04
C PRO A 45 -9.81 11.30 -14.20
N GLU A 46 -10.84 10.48 -14.06
CA GLU A 46 -12.05 10.77 -13.27
C GLU A 46 -11.77 10.96 -11.78
N PHE A 47 -10.62 10.51 -11.27
CA PHE A 47 -10.22 10.60 -9.87
C PHE A 47 -9.10 11.64 -9.63
N SER A 48 -8.68 12.40 -10.65
CA SER A 48 -7.53 13.32 -10.56
C SER A 48 -7.68 14.43 -9.53
N ASP A 49 -8.92 14.80 -9.20
CA ASP A 49 -9.24 15.88 -8.27
C ASP A 49 -9.36 15.39 -6.82
N ILE A 50 -9.14 14.10 -6.57
CA ILE A 50 -9.17 13.52 -5.23
C ILE A 50 -7.74 13.52 -4.65
N GLU A 51 -7.57 14.17 -3.50
CA GLU A 51 -6.31 14.11 -2.76
C GLU A 51 -6.14 12.71 -2.16
N MET A 52 -5.22 11.94 -2.73
CA MET A 52 -4.86 10.60 -2.28
C MET A 52 -3.48 10.63 -1.60
N PRO A 53 -3.25 9.79 -0.58
CA PRO A 53 -1.92 9.64 -0.01
C PRO A 53 -0.92 9.23 -1.10
N ALA A 54 0.26 9.85 -1.09
CA ALA A 54 1.34 9.40 -1.94
C ALA A 54 1.72 7.95 -1.57
N TRP A 55 2.26 7.19 -2.54
CA TRP A 55 2.61 5.78 -2.29
C TRP A 55 3.51 5.59 -1.07
N SER A 56 4.43 6.52 -0.82
CA SER A 56 5.38 6.51 0.32
C SER A 56 4.73 6.82 1.68
N GLU A 57 3.49 7.30 1.69
CA GLU A 57 2.77 7.69 2.91
C GLU A 57 2.00 6.51 3.53
N PHE A 58 1.77 5.44 2.78
CA PHE A 58 1.17 4.22 3.31
C PHE A 58 2.14 3.49 4.24
N VAL A 59 1.64 3.14 5.43
CA VAL A 59 2.36 2.39 6.47
C VAL A 59 1.67 1.03 6.67
N PRO A 60 2.14 -0.04 6.03
CA PRO A 60 1.54 -1.37 6.15
C PRO A 60 1.76 -1.98 7.53
N ALA A 61 0.72 -2.61 8.06
CA ALA A 61 0.75 -3.50 9.22
C ALA A 61 -0.40 -4.52 9.07
N GLY A 62 -0.47 -5.51 9.96
CA GLY A 62 -1.57 -6.45 9.90
C GLY A 62 -1.49 -7.58 10.89
N TYR A 63 -2.51 -8.43 10.81
CA TYR A 63 -2.65 -9.63 11.62
C TYR A 63 -2.97 -10.83 10.74
N GLU A 64 -2.56 -12.01 11.19
CA GLU A 64 -2.81 -13.29 10.54
C GLU A 64 -2.95 -14.36 11.61
N ILE A 65 -3.83 -15.34 11.37
CA ILE A 65 -4.17 -16.39 12.32
C ILE A 65 -3.35 -17.67 12.11
N ARG A 66 -2.78 -17.83 10.92
CA ARG A 66 -1.90 -18.95 10.62
C ARG A 66 -0.60 -18.76 11.37
N ASP A 67 -0.13 -19.83 11.99
CA ASP A 67 1.23 -19.88 12.48
C ASP A 67 2.18 -20.00 11.30
N PHE A 68 3.14 -19.09 11.24
CA PHE A 68 4.17 -19.10 10.22
C PHE A 68 5.45 -18.52 10.80
N SER A 69 6.57 -18.88 10.19
CA SER A 69 7.86 -18.20 10.36
C SER A 69 8.48 -18.04 8.98
N PHE A 70 9.24 -16.95 8.80
CA PHE A 70 10.21 -16.89 7.71
C PHE A 70 11.44 -17.67 8.20
N GLU A 71 11.48 -18.97 7.92
CA GLU A 71 12.76 -19.71 7.90
C GLU A 71 13.52 -19.43 6.61
#